data_AF-A0AA35SG97-F1
#
_entry.id   AF-A0AA35SG97-F1
#
_cell.length_a   1.000
_cell.length_b   1.000
_cell.length_c   1.000
_cell.angle_alpha   90.00
_cell.angle_beta   90.00
_cell.angle_gamma   90.00
#
_symmetry.space_group_name_H-M   'P 1'
#
loop_
_entity.id
_entity.type
_entity.pdbx_description
1 polymer ?
#
loop_
_entity_poly.entity_id
_entity_poly.type
_entity_poly.pdbx_seq_one_letter_code
_entity_poly.pdbx_strand_id
1 'polypeptide(L)'
;MQIVVTELPYQVNKAGLIEKIAAHVKNKRLDGITEIRDESDRRGMHIVMELRNGAQGMVILNNLYKLTEMQKSFSANMMALVNGRPELLTLRAALQNYVDFRREVVRRRTEFELRKAKARAHILEGLRSRWRTWTRSFS
;
A
#
# COMPACT_ATOMS: atom_id res chain seq x y z
N MET A 1 33.01 15.72 3.25
CA MET A 1 31.59 16.13 3.04
C MET A 1 30.80 14.87 2.71
N GLN A 2 29.57 14.73 3.19
CA GLN A 2 28.79 13.49 3.03
C GLN A 2 27.37 13.79 2.53
N ILE A 3 26.84 12.91 1.70
CA ILE A 3 25.42 12.90 1.30
C ILE A 3 24.78 11.72 2.01
N VAL A 4 23.69 11.99 2.75
CA VAL A 4 22.93 10.96 3.46
C VAL A 4 21.56 10.85 2.81
N VAL A 5 21.20 9.63 2.42
CA VAL A 5 19.89 9.31 1.84
C VAL A 5 19.09 8.54 2.88
N THR A 6 17.96 9.09 3.27
CA THR A 6 17.05 8.54 4.29
C THR A 6 15.86 7.80 3.67
N GLU A 7 15.50 8.14 2.43
CA GLU A 7 14.30 7.66 1.77
C GLU A 7 14.58 7.41 0.29
N LEU A 8 13.90 6.40 -0.28
CA LEU A 8 13.97 6.07 -1.70
C LEU A 8 12.58 6.10 -2.35
N PRO A 9 12.49 6.36 -3.66
CA PRO A 9 11.22 6.33 -4.37
C PRO A 9 10.54 4.95 -4.34
N TYR A 10 9.22 4.97 -4.53
CA TYR A 10 8.40 3.76 -4.55
C TYR A 10 8.90 2.73 -5.59
N GLN A 11 8.91 1.46 -5.20
CA GLN A 11 9.39 0.31 -6.00
C GLN A 11 10.87 0.36 -6.41
N VAL A 12 11.71 1.16 -5.75
CA VAL A 12 13.16 1.12 -5.97
C VAL A 12 13.81 0.12 -5.02
N ASN A 13 14.58 -0.82 -5.57
CA ASN A 13 15.37 -1.75 -4.76
C ASN A 13 16.66 -1.05 -4.28
N LYS A 14 16.85 -1.01 -2.96
CA LYS A 14 18.03 -0.41 -2.33
C LYS A 14 19.36 -0.99 -2.85
N ALA A 15 19.48 -2.32 -2.86
CA ALA A 15 20.71 -2.99 -3.27
C ALA A 15 21.02 -2.72 -4.75
N GLY A 16 19.99 -2.77 -5.61
CA GLY A 16 20.13 -2.47 -7.03
C GLY A 16 20.50 -1.00 -7.31
N LEU A 17 20.03 -0.07 -6.47
CA LEU A 17 20.43 1.33 -6.57
C LEU A 17 21.91 1.51 -6.23
N ILE A 18 22.39 0.91 -5.13
CA ILE A 18 23.80 0.98 -4.71
C ILE A 18 24.71 0.41 -5.79
N GLU A 19 24.35 -0.75 -6.37
CA GLU A 19 25.10 -1.38 -7.45
C GLU A 19 25.17 -0.48 -8.70
N LYS A 20 24.05 0.13 -9.10
CA LYS A 20 24.03 1.09 -10.22
C LYS A 20 24.91 2.29 -9.94
N ILE A 21 24.86 2.87 -8.73
CA ILE A 21 25.73 4.00 -8.36
C ILE A 21 27.20 3.58 -8.42
N ALA A 22 27.56 2.42 -7.87
CA ALA A 22 28.92 1.89 -7.93
C ALA A 22 29.40 1.70 -9.38
N ALA A 23 28.53 1.21 -10.27
CA ALA A 23 28.82 1.10 -11.69
C ALA A 23 29.02 2.48 -12.35
N HIS A 24 28.21 3.48 -12.01
CA HIS A 24 28.36 4.85 -12.52
C HIS A 24 29.65 5.53 -12.03
N VAL A 25 30.09 5.25 -10.80
CA VAL A 25 31.37 5.72 -10.27
C VAL A 25 32.53 5.03 -11.00
N LYS A 26 32.47 3.71 -11.19
CA LYS A 26 33.50 2.95 -11.93
C LYS A 26 33.66 3.42 -13.38
N ASN A 27 32.54 3.74 -14.03
CA ASN A 27 32.51 4.24 -15.41
C ASN A 27 32.81 5.74 -15.53
N LYS A 28 33.23 6.42 -14.45
CA LYS A 28 33.50 7.86 -14.38
C LYS A 28 32.35 8.76 -14.85
N ARG A 29 31.11 8.26 -14.79
CA ARG A 29 29.91 9.06 -15.08
C ARG A 29 29.50 9.89 -13.86
N LEU A 30 29.80 9.40 -12.67
CA LEU A 30 29.72 10.13 -11.40
C LEU A 30 31.12 10.28 -10.86
N ASP A 31 31.61 11.51 -10.78
CA ASP A 31 32.94 11.81 -10.27
C ASP A 31 32.84 12.55 -8.93
N GLY A 32 33.71 12.21 -7.99
CA GLY A 32 33.75 12.81 -6.65
C GLY A 32 33.04 12.05 -5.52
N ILE A 33 32.50 10.84 -5.78
CA ILE A 33 32.09 9.90 -4.71
C ILE A 33 33.29 8.98 -4.43
N THR A 34 33.70 8.91 -3.17
CA THR A 34 34.84 8.09 -2.71
C THR A 34 34.36 6.73 -2.22
N GLU A 35 33.32 6.71 -1.40
CA GLU A 35 32.81 5.49 -0.79
C GLU A 35 31.29 5.57 -0.60
N ILE A 36 30.62 4.42 -0.65
CA ILE A 36 29.19 4.26 -0.41
C ILE A 36 29.03 3.21 0.68
N ARG A 37 28.42 3.58 1.80
CA ARG A 37 28.14 2.69 2.93
C ARG A 37 26.64 2.63 3.21
N ASP A 38 26.15 1.43 3.46
CA ASP A 38 24.76 1.18 3.85
C ASP A 38 24.71 0.95 5.37
N GLU A 39 24.20 1.94 6.09
CA GLU A 39 24.03 1.94 7.55
C GLU A 39 22.55 1.72 7.93
N SER A 40 21.77 1.12 7.04
CA SER A 40 20.36 0.89 7.31
C SER A 40 20.18 -0.08 8.47
N ASP A 41 19.44 0.35 9.49
CA ASP A 41 19.02 -0.47 10.63
C ASP A 41 17.51 -0.77 10.54
N ARG A 42 16.97 -1.56 11.47
CA ARG A 42 15.53 -1.87 11.57
C ARG A 42 14.64 -0.63 11.75
N ARG A 43 15.21 0.52 12.13
CA ARG A 43 14.49 1.78 12.38
C ARG A 43 14.41 2.71 11.17
N GLY A 44 15.22 2.51 10.14
CA GLY A 44 15.26 3.43 9.01
C GLY A 44 16.35 3.09 8.00
N MET A 45 16.13 3.52 6.76
CA MET A 45 17.11 3.39 5.70
C MET A 45 18.14 4.51 5.83
N HIS A 46 19.42 4.16 5.82
CA HIS A 46 20.51 5.13 5.85
C HIS A 46 21.58 4.71 4.87
N ILE A 47 21.70 5.42 3.75
CA ILE A 47 22.82 5.25 2.82
C ILE A 47 23.69 6.49 2.93
N VAL A 48 24.96 6.28 3.27
CA VAL A 48 25.96 7.33 3.43
C VAL A 48 26.90 7.28 2.22
N MET A 49 27.02 8.40 1.51
CA MET A 49 27.96 8.57 0.41
C MET A 49 29.02 9.61 0.79
N GLU A 50 30.27 9.18 0.85
CA GLU A 50 31.40 10.06 1.13
C GLU A 50 31.88 10.74 -0.15
N LEU A 51 32.05 12.06 -0.08
CA LEU A 51 32.53 12.86 -1.19
C LEU A 51 34.03 13.16 -1.04
N ARG A 52 34.75 13.18 -2.17
CA ARG A 52 36.15 13.60 -2.22
C ARG A 52 36.31 15.06 -1.77
N ASN A 53 37.40 15.38 -1.09
CA ASN A 53 37.77 16.75 -0.76
C ASN A 53 37.89 17.62 -2.02
N GLY A 54 37.22 18.78 -2.02
CA GLY A 54 37.13 19.69 -3.17
C GLY A 54 35.98 19.42 -4.14
N ALA A 55 35.20 18.35 -3.93
CA ALA A 55 34.03 18.07 -4.76
C ALA A 55 32.83 18.95 -4.39
N GLN A 56 32.13 19.47 -5.40
CA GLN A 56 30.95 20.30 -5.21
C GLN A 56 29.70 19.42 -5.02
N GLY A 57 29.24 19.27 -3.78
CA GLY A 57 28.18 18.32 -3.42
C GLY A 57 26.87 18.52 -4.17
N MET A 58 26.52 19.78 -4.50
CA MET A 58 25.30 20.10 -5.23
C MET A 58 25.32 19.62 -6.69
N VAL A 59 26.49 19.64 -7.33
CA VAL A 59 26.67 19.09 -8.68
C VAL A 59 26.54 17.57 -8.67
N ILE A 60 27.14 16.92 -7.66
CA ILE A 60 27.06 15.46 -7.49
C ILE A 60 25.61 15.05 -7.21
N LEU A 61 24.90 15.77 -6.35
CA LEU A 61 23.48 15.50 -6.06
C LEU A 61 22.61 15.61 -7.32
N ASN A 62 22.81 16.66 -8.13
CA ASN A 62 22.09 16.82 -9.39
C ASN A 62 22.38 15.69 -10.39
N ASN A 63 23.64 15.26 -10.48
CA ASN A 63 24.03 14.14 -11.34
C ASN A 63 23.46 12.81 -10.82
N LEU A 64 23.43 12.62 -9.51
CA LEU A 64 22.80 11.48 -8.85
C LEU A 64 21.31 11.41 -9.20
N TYR A 65 20.56 12.51 -9.14
CA TYR A 65 19.15 12.53 -9.55
C TYR A 65 18.94 12.25 -11.04
N LYS A 66 19.84 12.69 -11.91
CA LYS A 66 19.72 12.48 -13.36
C LYS A 66 20.10 11.07 -13.81
N LEU A 67 21.08 10.46 -13.17
CA LEU A 67 21.70 9.20 -13.62
C LEU A 67 21.19 7.97 -12.86
N THR A 68 20.52 8.15 -11.72
CA THR A 68 20.09 7.05 -10.86
C THR A 68 18.58 7.05 -10.67
N GLU A 69 18.05 5.97 -10.09
CA GLU A 69 16.61 5.84 -9.81
C GLU A 69 16.15 6.60 -8.56
N MET A 70 17.00 7.47 -7.98
CA MET A 70 16.61 8.35 -6.88
C MET A 70 15.54 9.38 -7.27
N GLN A 71 15.44 9.72 -8.56
CA GLN A 71 14.34 10.50 -9.09
C GLN A 71 13.69 9.73 -10.23
N LYS A 72 12.48 9.21 -10.00
CA LYS A 72 11.73 8.44 -10.98
C LYS A 72 10.35 9.04 -11.18
N SER A 73 9.94 9.20 -12.44
CA SER A 73 8.58 9.60 -12.77
C SER A 73 7.62 8.44 -12.55
N PHE A 74 6.53 8.69 -11.82
CA PHE A 74 5.46 7.72 -11.65
C PHE A 74 4.27 8.10 -12.55
N SER A 75 4.04 7.32 -13.59
CA SER A 75 2.85 7.46 -14.43
C SER A 75 1.69 6.71 -13.81
N ALA A 76 0.76 7.42 -13.18
CA ALA A 76 -0.44 6.83 -12.60
C ALA A 76 -1.47 6.52 -13.70
N ASN A 77 -1.86 5.26 -13.85
CA ASN A 77 -2.99 4.85 -14.69
C ASN A 77 -4.09 4.22 -13.82
N MET A 78 -5.20 4.92 -13.67
CA MET A 78 -6.36 4.48 -12.87
C MET A 78 -7.35 3.69 -13.73
N MET A 79 -6.90 2.55 -14.27
CA MET A 79 -7.76 1.63 -15.02
C MET A 79 -8.27 0.52 -14.11
N ALA A 80 -9.58 0.28 -14.10
CA ALA A 80 -10.20 -0.76 -13.30
C ALA A 80 -11.39 -1.41 -14.02
N LEU A 81 -11.81 -2.58 -13.54
CA LEU A 81 -13.00 -3.26 -14.05
C LEU A 81 -14.24 -2.73 -13.32
N VAL A 82 -15.15 -2.09 -14.06
CA VAL A 82 -16.48 -1.71 -13.57
C VAL A 82 -17.50 -2.58 -14.28
N ASN A 83 -18.27 -3.37 -13.53
CA ASN A 83 -19.29 -4.29 -14.06
C ASN A 83 -18.77 -5.22 -15.19
N GLY A 84 -17.52 -5.68 -15.06
CA GLY A 84 -16.88 -6.59 -16.01
C GLY A 84 -16.29 -5.92 -17.25
N ARG A 85 -16.30 -4.58 -17.35
CA ARG A 85 -15.67 -3.84 -18.45
C ARG A 85 -14.49 -3.02 -17.95
N PRO A 86 -13.35 -3.00 -18.68
CA PRO A 86 -12.21 -2.16 -18.31
C PRO A 86 -12.53 -0.71 -18.62
N GLU A 87 -12.48 0.14 -17.61
CA GLU A 87 -12.74 1.57 -17.72
C GLU A 87 -11.59 2.37 -17.09
N LEU A 88 -11.26 3.49 -17.71
CA LEU A 88 -10.39 4.52 -17.15
C LEU A 88 -11.21 5.35 -16.16
N LEU A 89 -10.87 5.25 -14.87
CA LEU A 89 -11.61 5.91 -13.81
C LEU A 89 -10.89 7.18 -13.36
N THR A 90 -11.69 8.21 -13.10
CA THR A 90 -11.24 9.33 -12.28
C THR A 90 -11.35 8.98 -10.80
N LEU A 91 -10.66 9.72 -9.93
CA LEU A 91 -10.73 9.52 -8.48
C LEU A 91 -12.18 9.57 -7.96
N ARG A 92 -13.00 10.49 -8.49
CA ARG A 92 -14.42 10.60 -8.13
C ARG A 92 -15.20 9.34 -8.50
N ALA A 93 -15.00 8.82 -9.71
CA ALA A 93 -15.69 7.62 -10.18
C ALA A 93 -15.29 6.39 -9.35
N ALA A 94 -13.99 6.24 -9.02
CA ALA A 94 -13.52 5.17 -8.17
C ALA A 94 -14.14 5.20 -6.76
N LEU A 95 -14.20 6.38 -6.14
CA LEU A 95 -14.84 6.55 -4.83
C LEU A 95 -16.35 6.29 -4.86
N GLN A 96 -17.04 6.72 -5.91
CA GLN A 96 -18.46 6.47 -6.07
C GLN A 96 -18.76 4.97 -6.16
N ASN A 97 -18.01 4.25 -7.01
CA ASN A 97 -18.11 2.78 -7.12
C ASN A 97 -17.86 2.09 -5.77
N TYR A 98 -16.88 2.57 -4.99
CA TYR A 98 -16.61 2.03 -3.65
C TYR A 98 -17.81 2.23 -2.70
N VAL A 99 -18.41 3.42 -2.69
CA VAL A 99 -19.57 3.72 -1.83
C VAL A 99 -20.77 2.86 -2.22
N ASP A 100 -21.05 2.72 -3.51
CA ASP A 100 -22.17 1.93 -3.99
C ASP A 100 -22.01 0.44 -3.69
N PHE A 101 -20.79 -0.10 -3.86
CA PHE A 101 -20.45 -1.45 -3.40
C PHE A 101 -20.66 -1.61 -1.88
N ARG A 102 -20.21 -0.64 -1.07
CA ARG A 102 -20.39 -0.68 0.39
C ARG A 102 -21.86 -0.68 0.79
N ARG A 103 -22.71 0.12 0.12
CA ARG A 103 -24.17 0.13 0.37
C ARG A 103 -24.78 -1.23 0.12
N GLU A 104 -24.42 -1.88 -0.99
CA GLU A 104 -24.92 -3.21 -1.33
C GLU A 104 -24.49 -4.26 -0.30
N VAL A 105 -23.21 -4.28 0.09
CA VAL A 105 -22.67 -5.20 1.09
C VAL A 105 -23.38 -5.05 2.43
N VAL A 106 -23.59 -3.80 2.88
CA VAL A 106 -24.30 -3.52 4.13
C VAL A 106 -25.74 -4.01 4.06
N ARG A 107 -26.47 -3.73 2.97
CA ARG A 107 -27.84 -4.22 2.78
C ARG A 107 -27.92 -5.75 2.85
N ARG A 108 -27.07 -6.45 2.08
CA ARG A 108 -27.03 -7.93 2.05
C ARG A 108 -26.72 -8.51 3.44
N ARG A 109 -25.81 -7.88 4.19
CA ARG A 109 -25.49 -8.28 5.56
C ARG A 109 -26.69 -8.11 6.49
N THR A 110 -27.34 -6.95 6.47
CA THR A 110 -28.51 -6.67 7.33
C THR A 110 -29.67 -7.62 7.01
N GLU A 111 -29.94 -7.91 5.74
CA GLU A 111 -30.96 -8.88 5.33
C GLU A 111 -30.64 -10.31 5.79
N PHE A 112 -29.37 -10.70 5.78
CA PHE A 112 -28.92 -11.98 6.31
C PHE A 112 -29.12 -12.06 7.83
N GLU A 113 -28.70 -11.03 8.57
CA GLU A 113 -28.87 -10.96 10.03
C GLU A 113 -30.36 -10.97 10.42
N LEU A 114 -31.21 -10.25 9.68
CA LEU A 114 -32.66 -10.24 9.89
C LEU A 114 -33.30 -11.62 9.66
N ARG A 115 -32.93 -12.32 8.58
CA ARG A 115 -33.44 -13.68 8.32
C ARG A 115 -33.04 -14.65 9.43
N LYS A 116 -31.79 -14.57 9.90
CA LYS A 116 -31.28 -15.40 11.00
C LYS A 116 -32.01 -15.11 12.32
N ALA A 117 -32.29 -13.84 12.61
CA ALA A 117 -33.05 -13.44 13.80
C ALA A 117 -34.51 -13.94 13.74
N LYS A 118 -35.18 -13.80 12.59
CA LYS A 118 -36.56 -14.30 12.39
C LYS A 118 -36.65 -15.82 12.52
N ALA A 119 -35.71 -16.56 11.94
CA ALA A 119 -35.66 -18.02 12.08
C ALA A 119 -35.48 -18.46 13.54
N ARG A 120 -34.63 -17.76 14.31
CA ARG A 120 -34.47 -17.99 15.76
C ARG A 120 -35.74 -17.69 16.54
N ALA A 121 -36.39 -16.56 16.27
CA ALA A 121 -37.64 -16.18 16.93
C ALA A 121 -38.74 -17.23 16.67
N HIS A 122 -38.87 -17.71 15.43
CA HIS A 122 -39.85 -18.73 15.06
C HIS A 122 -39.64 -20.06 15.82
N ILE A 123 -38.39 -20.53 15.93
CA ILE A 123 -38.05 -21.73 16.72
C ILE A 123 -38.40 -21.53 18.20
N LEU A 124 -38.10 -20.35 18.76
CA LEU A 124 -38.40 -20.02 20.16
C LEU A 124 -39.91 -20.00 20.43
N GLU A 125 -40.73 -19.47 19.52
CA GLU A 125 -42.19 -19.49 19.62
C GLU A 125 -42.76 -20.93 19.59
N GLY A 126 -42.23 -21.78 18.72
CA GLY A 126 -42.60 -23.20 18.67
C GLY A 126 -42.27 -23.95 19.96
N LEU A 127 -41.07 -23.73 20.51
CA LEU A 127 -40.67 -24.28 21.81
C LEU A 127 -41.59 -23.77 22.92
N ARG A 128 -41.85 -22.47 23.00
CA ARG A 128 -42.71 -21.86 24.03
C ARG A 128 -44.13 -22.41 24.03
N SER A 129 -44.71 -22.59 22.84
CA SER A 129 -46.06 -23.12 22.67
C SER A 129 -46.15 -24.57 23.17
N ARG A 130 -45.18 -25.41 22.81
CA ARG A 130 -45.10 -26.80 23.28
C ARG A 130 -44.92 -26.90 24.80
N TRP A 131 -44.09 -26.05 25.39
CA TRP A 131 -43.87 -26.00 26.83
C TRP A 131 -45.13 -25.63 27.61
N ARG A 132 -45.93 -24.67 27.12
CA ARG A 132 -47.22 -24.28 27.72
C ARG A 132 -48.25 -25.41 27.68
N THR A 133 -48.29 -26.20 26.61
CA THR A 133 -49.19 -27.35 26.51
C THR A 133 -48.77 -28.45 27.47
N TRP A 134 -47.47 -28.74 27.58
CA TRP A 134 -46.95 -29.75 28.52
C TRP A 134 -47.20 -29.41 30.00
N THR A 135 -47.07 -28.13 30.39
CA THR A 135 -47.35 -27.72 31.78
C THR A 135 -48.82 -27.84 32.16
N ARG A 136 -49.74 -27.68 31.19
CA ARG A 136 -51.19 -27.87 31.41
C ARG A 136 -51.62 -29.34 31.44
N SER A 137 -50.82 -30.25 30.92
CA SER A 137 -51.13 -31.69 30.92
C SER A 137 -50.57 -32.43 32.14
N PHE A 138 -49.80 -31.75 33.00
CA PHE A 138 -49.18 -32.30 34.23
C PHE A 138 -49.78 -31.74 35.53
N SER A 139 -50.86 -30.97 35.43
CA SER A 139 -51.65 -30.42 36.55
C SER A 139 -53.08 -30.90 36.44
#